data_AF-S7HK50-F1
#
_entry.id   AF-S7HK50-F1
#
_cell.length_a   1.000
_cell.length_b   1.000
_cell.length_c   1.000
_cell.angle_alpha   90.00
_cell.angle_beta   90.00
_cell.angle_gamma   90.00
#
_symmetry.space_group_name_H-M   'P 1'
#
loop_
_entity.id
_entity.type
_entity.pdbx_description
1 polymer ?
#
loop_
_entity_poly.entity_id
_entity_poly.type
_entity_poly.pdbx_seq_one_letter_code
_entity_poly.pdbx_strand_id
1 'polypeptide(L)'
;MTAPRPDLAIVFQDYGLFPWKTVEENILLPGRLHGSPLDKDQLASLLDTLGLTAVRHHYPGELSGGQKQRTALGRAMAMQPKLLLLDEPFSALDPDMRRQCHDLYAIS
;
A
#
# COMPACT_ATOMS: atom_id res chain seq x y z
N MET A 1 9.64 17.27 22.02
CA MET A 1 9.69 16.21 21.00
C MET A 1 8.34 15.54 21.00
N THR A 2 7.47 15.91 20.07
CA THR A 2 6.05 15.52 20.03
C THR A 2 5.92 14.12 19.43
N ALA A 3 5.00 13.32 19.99
CA ALA A 3 4.77 11.92 19.65
C ALA A 3 4.49 11.69 18.14
N PRO A 4 4.73 10.47 17.61
CA PRO A 4 4.45 10.13 16.23
C PRO A 4 2.99 10.43 15.87
N ARG A 5 2.83 11.06 14.70
CA ARG A 5 1.56 11.52 14.16
C ARG A 5 0.84 10.35 13.45
N PRO A 6 -0.38 9.95 13.88
CA PRO A 6 -1.12 8.83 13.27
C PRO A 6 -1.58 9.12 11.84
N ASP A 7 -1.46 10.37 11.38
CA ASP A 7 -1.79 10.88 10.06
C ASP A 7 -0.65 10.76 9.03
N LEU A 8 0.49 10.17 9.40
CA LEU A 8 1.67 10.05 8.53
C LEU A 8 2.10 8.59 8.34
N ALA A 9 2.21 8.16 7.09
CA ALA A 9 2.81 6.88 6.71
C ALA A 9 4.12 7.09 5.92
N ILE A 10 5.12 6.26 6.20
CA ILE A 10 6.47 6.31 5.58
C ILE A 10 6.76 4.94 4.95
N VAL A 11 7.31 4.93 3.73
CA VAL A 11 7.70 3.72 2.99
C VAL A 11 9.23 3.73 2.78
N PHE A 12 9.93 2.66 3.19
CA PHE A 12 11.39 2.54 3.11
C PHE A 12 11.84 1.65 1.92
N GLN A 13 13.13 1.74 1.55
CA GLN A 13 13.78 0.96 0.46
C GLN A 13 13.71 -0.56 0.70
N ASP A 14 13.96 -1.01 1.93
CA ASP A 14 13.39 -2.26 2.41
C ASP A 14 11.93 -1.94 2.72
N TYR A 15 11.02 -2.31 1.81
CA TYR A 15 9.57 -2.07 1.87
C TYR A 15 8.90 -2.48 3.21
N GLY A 16 9.66 -3.07 4.13
CA GLY A 16 9.28 -3.41 5.49
C GLY A 16 8.17 -4.45 5.51
N LEU A 17 7.97 -5.18 4.41
CA LEU A 17 6.96 -6.21 4.30
C LEU A 17 7.31 -7.37 5.23
N PHE A 18 6.30 -7.93 5.86
CA PHE A 18 6.46 -9.10 6.71
C PHE A 18 6.58 -10.34 5.81
N PRO A 19 7.74 -11.03 5.77
CA PRO A 19 8.00 -12.08 4.79
C PRO A 19 7.15 -13.34 4.99
N TRP A 20 6.62 -13.55 6.20
CA TRP A 20 5.70 -14.66 6.55
C TRP A 20 4.21 -14.28 6.41
N LYS A 21 3.90 -13.16 5.75
CA LYS A 21 2.53 -12.71 5.47
C LYS A 21 2.35 -12.54 3.98
N THR A 22 1.18 -12.89 3.48
CA THR A 22 0.78 -12.63 2.10
C THR A 22 0.62 -11.12 1.83
N VAL A 23 0.45 -10.72 0.57
CA VAL A 23 0.13 -9.33 0.17
C VAL A 23 -1.09 -8.82 0.94
N GLU A 24 -2.20 -9.56 0.93
CA GLU A 24 -3.42 -9.20 1.65
C GLU A 24 -3.18 -9.02 3.15
N GLU A 25 -2.45 -9.96 3.77
CA GLU A 25 -2.18 -9.89 5.20
C GLU A 25 -1.23 -8.76 5.58
N ASN A 26 -0.30 -8.40 4.69
CA ASN A 26 0.53 -7.21 4.86
C ASN A 26 -0.33 -5.94 4.83
N ILE A 27 -1.27 -5.85 3.88
CA ILE A 27 -2.14 -4.69 3.70
C ILE A 27 -3.11 -4.56 4.88
N LEU A 28 -3.73 -5.64 5.33
CA LEU A 28 -4.72 -5.62 6.42
C LEU A 28 -4.12 -5.41 7.82
N LEU A 29 -2.82 -5.65 7.99
CA LEU A 29 -2.19 -5.67 9.31
C LEU A 29 -2.39 -4.35 10.11
N PRO A 30 -2.15 -3.15 9.55
CA PRO A 30 -2.30 -1.91 10.30
C PRO A 30 -3.74 -1.69 10.79
N GLY A 31 -4.73 -1.91 9.93
CA GLY A 31 -6.14 -1.79 10.30
C GLY A 31 -6.53 -2.77 11.41
N ARG A 32 -6.01 -4.01 11.38
CA ARG A 32 -6.22 -4.99 12.45
C ARG A 32 -5.59 -4.55 13.78
N LEU A 33 -4.42 -3.92 13.77
CA LEU A 33 -3.74 -3.44 14.97
C LEU A 33 -4.41 -2.21 15.59
N HIS A 34 -5.00 -1.34 14.77
CA HIS A 34 -5.65 -0.09 15.19
C HIS A 34 -7.18 -0.20 15.34
N GLY A 35 -7.75 -1.40 15.23
CA GLY A 35 -9.19 -1.62 15.38
C GLY A 35 -10.05 -1.01 14.26
N SER A 36 -9.44 -0.71 13.11
CA SER A 36 -10.08 -0.17 11.92
C SER A 36 -9.73 -1.02 10.68
N PRO A 37 -10.09 -2.32 10.65
CA PRO A 37 -9.79 -3.18 9.51
C PRO A 37 -10.61 -2.75 8.28
N LEU A 38 -10.01 -2.84 7.11
CA LEU A 38 -10.75 -2.72 5.84
C LEU A 38 -11.78 -3.85 5.75
N ASP A 39 -12.97 -3.52 5.25
CA ASP A 39 -13.93 -4.53 4.84
C ASP A 39 -13.48 -5.25 3.54
N LYS A 40 -14.23 -6.27 3.14
CA LYS A 40 -13.90 -7.08 1.95
C LYS A 40 -13.92 -6.28 0.65
N ASP A 41 -14.85 -5.34 0.53
CA ASP A 41 -15.05 -4.57 -0.70
C ASP A 41 -13.99 -3.48 -0.82
N GLN A 42 -13.64 -2.82 0.30
CA GLN A 42 -12.54 -1.87 0.41
C GLN A 42 -11.20 -2.53 0.08
N LEU A 43 -10.94 -3.71 0.63
CA LEU A 43 -9.73 -4.47 0.32
C LEU A 43 -9.68 -4.86 -1.16
N ALA A 44 -10.79 -5.38 -1.72
CA ALA A 44 -10.85 -5.77 -3.11
C ALA A 44 -10.59 -4.57 -4.04
N SER A 45 -11.23 -3.43 -3.77
CA SER A 45 -11.01 -2.18 -4.51
C SER A 45 -9.56 -1.70 -4.43
N LEU A 46 -8.93 -1.80 -3.26
CA LEU A 46 -7.55 -1.38 -3.06
C LEU A 46 -6.57 -2.31 -3.81
N LEU A 47 -6.78 -3.62 -3.74
CA LEU A 47 -5.98 -4.60 -4.47
C LEU A 47 -6.09 -4.42 -5.99
N ASP A 48 -7.29 -4.12 -6.49
CA ASP A 48 -7.54 -3.87 -7.90
C ASP A 48 -6.85 -2.58 -8.38
N THR A 49 -7.04 -1.49 -7.64
CA THR A 49 -6.40 -0.19 -7.91
C THR A 49 -4.88 -0.31 -7.99
N LEU A 50 -4.29 -1.15 -7.13
CA LEU A 50 -2.85 -1.37 -7.08
C LEU A 50 -2.38 -2.47 -8.03
N GLY A 51 -3.26 -3.11 -8.81
CA GLY A 51 -2.92 -4.22 -9.70
C GLY A 51 -2.27 -5.40 -8.96
N LEU A 52 -2.75 -5.69 -7.75
CA LEU A 52 -2.26 -6.75 -6.85
C LEU A 52 -3.24 -7.92 -6.70
N THR A 53 -4.45 -7.84 -7.27
CA THR A 53 -5.51 -8.85 -7.14
C THR A 53 -5.00 -10.27 -7.46
N ALA A 54 -4.28 -10.45 -8.56
CA ALA A 54 -3.76 -11.74 -8.98
C ALA A 54 -2.68 -12.31 -8.03
N VAL A 55 -1.98 -11.44 -7.31
CA VAL A 55 -0.88 -11.82 -6.40
C VAL A 55 -1.25 -11.69 -4.93
N ARG A 56 -2.53 -11.49 -4.59
CA ARG A 56 -2.97 -11.19 -3.22
C ARG A 56 -2.59 -12.25 -2.18
N HIS A 57 -2.42 -13.50 -2.62
CA HIS A 57 -2.04 -14.65 -1.78
C HIS A 57 -0.55 -15.00 -1.83
N HIS A 58 0.25 -14.25 -2.60
CA HIS A 58 1.70 -14.47 -2.66
C HIS A 58 2.39 -13.81 -1.47
N TYR A 59 3.51 -14.38 -1.07
CA TYR A 59 4.43 -13.85 -0.07
C TYR A 59 5.43 -12.88 -0.72
N PRO A 60 6.04 -11.96 0.05
CA PRO A 60 7.00 -10.99 -0.47
C PRO A 60 8.16 -11.61 -1.27
N GLY A 61 8.59 -12.84 -0.96
CA GLY A 61 9.64 -13.53 -1.71
C GLY A 61 9.29 -13.82 -3.18
N GLU A 62 8.01 -13.89 -3.51
CA GLU A 62 7.48 -14.25 -4.83
C GLU A 62 7.14 -13.02 -5.69
N LEU A 63 7.25 -11.81 -5.10
CA LEU A 63 6.84 -10.57 -5.74
C LEU A 63 8.00 -9.89 -6.50
N SER A 64 7.68 -9.30 -7.64
CA SER A 64 8.56 -8.36 -8.33
C SER A 64 8.80 -7.10 -7.47
N GLY A 65 9.86 -6.34 -7.76
CA GLY A 65 10.15 -5.09 -7.04
C GLY A 65 8.97 -4.13 -7.01
N GLY A 66 8.32 -3.90 -8.16
CA GLY A 66 7.13 -3.04 -8.26
C GLY A 66 5.90 -3.61 -7.55
N GLN A 67 5.76 -4.94 -7.44
CA GLN A 67 4.69 -5.56 -6.63
C GLN A 67 4.95 -5.37 -5.13
N LYS A 68 6.21 -5.49 -4.68
CA LYS A 68 6.59 -5.19 -3.28
C LYS A 68 6.30 -3.73 -2.92
N GLN A 69 6.65 -2.81 -3.81
CA GLN A 69 6.37 -1.38 -3.64
C GLN A 69 4.87 -1.10 -3.52
N ARG A 70 4.07 -1.63 -4.45
CA ARG A 70 2.61 -1.47 -4.41
C ARG A 70 1.98 -2.13 -3.18
N THR A 71 2.53 -3.24 -2.70
CA THR A 71 2.09 -3.88 -1.45
C THR A 71 2.36 -2.97 -0.24
N ALA A 72 3.55 -2.35 -0.18
CA ALA A 72 3.89 -1.41 0.89
C ALA A 72 3.00 -0.16 0.85
N LEU A 73 2.70 0.33 -0.35
CA LEU A 73 1.75 1.42 -0.58
C LEU A 73 0.34 1.04 -0.08
N GLY A 74 -0.17 -0.14 -0.47
CA GLY A 74 -1.47 -0.63 -0.01
C GLY A 74 -1.55 -0.73 1.50
N ARG A 75 -0.48 -1.19 2.16
CA ARG A 75 -0.40 -1.23 3.63
C ARG A 75 -0.47 0.16 4.27
N ALA A 76 0.19 1.16 3.67
CA ALA A 76 0.08 2.54 4.14
C ALA A 76 -1.35 3.09 3.94
N MET A 77 -1.96 2.81 2.78
CA MET A 77 -3.32 3.25 2.44
C MET A 77 -4.41 2.57 3.27
N ALA A 78 -4.17 1.36 3.79
CA ALA A 78 -5.12 0.64 4.62
C ALA A 78 -5.50 1.38 5.92
N MET A 79 -4.69 2.36 6.35
CA MET A 79 -4.98 3.24 7.48
C MET A 79 -5.82 4.46 7.12
N GLN A 80 -6.24 4.61 5.85
CA GLN A 80 -6.93 5.78 5.32
C GLN A 80 -6.26 7.11 5.75
N PRO A 81 -4.94 7.27 5.53
CA PRO A 81 -4.22 8.45 5.99
C PRO A 81 -4.73 9.69 5.26
N LYS A 82 -4.82 10.81 5.97
CA LYS A 82 -5.18 12.12 5.38
C LYS A 82 -4.05 12.71 4.52
N LEU A 83 -2.81 12.29 4.77
CA LEU A 83 -1.63 12.70 4.03
C LEU A 83 -0.69 11.52 3.86
N LEU A 84 -0.30 11.23 2.62
CA LEU A 84 0.65 10.18 2.29
C LEU A 84 1.90 10.84 1.69
N LEU A 85 3.02 10.80 2.42
CA LEU A 85 4.30 11.28 1.92
C LEU A 85 5.08 10.10 1.33
N LEU A 86 5.45 10.23 0.07
CA LEU A 86 6.19 9.22 -0.66
C LEU A 86 7.43 9.87 -1.27
N ASP A 87 8.60 9.34 -0.95
CA ASP A 87 9.86 9.76 -1.57
C ASP A 87 10.15 8.85 -2.77
N GLU A 88 10.10 9.43 -3.98
CA GLU A 88 10.24 8.73 -5.27
C GLU A 88 9.48 7.38 -5.44
N PRO A 89 8.16 7.30 -5.15
CA PRO A 89 7.41 6.03 -5.21
C PRO A 89 7.14 5.49 -6.63
N PHE A 90 7.45 6.27 -7.67
CA PHE A 90 7.11 5.93 -9.06
C PHE A 90 8.35 5.83 -9.96
N SER A 91 9.55 5.94 -9.40
CA SER A 91 10.81 5.78 -10.14
C SER A 91 10.96 4.37 -10.71
N ALA A 92 10.38 3.36 -10.04
CA ALA A 92 10.36 1.96 -10.48
C ALA A 92 9.04 1.50 -11.16
N LEU A 93 8.07 2.39 -11.38
CA LEU A 93 6.77 2.07 -11.98
C LEU A 93 6.65 2.65 -13.41
N ASP A 94 6.16 1.81 -14.32
CA ASP A 94 5.92 2.09 -15.75
C ASP A 94 5.08 3.38 -15.95
N PRO A 95 5.31 4.21 -16.98
CA PRO A 95 4.62 5.49 -17.18
C PRO A 95 3.09 5.39 -17.27
N ASP A 96 2.53 4.24 -17.63
CA ASP A 96 1.08 4.02 -17.70
C ASP A 96 0.41 3.98 -16.31
N MET A 97 1.10 3.45 -15.29
CA MET A 97 0.60 3.44 -13.91
C MET A 97 0.60 4.85 -13.29
N ARG A 98 1.53 5.73 -13.73
CA ARG A 98 1.57 7.13 -13.27
C ARG A 98 0.30 7.90 -13.65
N ARG A 99 -0.28 7.62 -14.82
CA ARG A 99 -1.52 8.24 -15.28
C ARG A 99 -2.73 7.79 -14.46
N GLN A 100 -2.85 6.48 -14.19
CA GLN A 100 -3.94 5.95 -13.36
C GLN A 100 -3.93 6.49 -11.92
N CYS A 101 -2.75 6.68 -11.32
CA CYS A 101 -2.67 7.30 -10.00
C CYS A 101 -2.97 8.81 -10.03
N HIS A 102 -2.60 9.53 -11.09
CA HIS A 102 -2.85 10.97 -11.20
C HIS A 102 -4.35 11.29 -11.27
N ASP A 103 -5.15 10.46 -11.96
CA ASP A 103 -6.60 10.66 -12.07
C ASP A 103 -7.33 10.45 -10.73
N LEU A 104 -6.75 9.70 -9.80
CA LEU A 104 -7.30 9.51 -8.44
C LEU A 104 -7.18 10.77 -7.56
N TYR A 105 -6.33 11.74 -7.94
CA TYR A 105 -6.06 12.97 -7.16
C TYR A 105 -6.47 14.27 -7.86
N ALA A 106 -7.05 14.21 -9.08
CA ALA A 106 -7.45 15.41 -9.82
C ALA A 106 -8.89 15.90 -9.53
N ILE A 107 -9.64 15.22 -8.64
CA ILE A 107 -10.95 15.67 -8.16
C ILE A 107 -10.92 15.72 -6.63
N SER A 108 -10.28 16.74 -6.07
CA SER A 108 -10.50 17.25 -4.69
C SER A 108 -9.98 18.68 -4.60
#